data_AF-A0A1B7X4W5-F1
#
_entry.id   AF-A0A1B7X4W5-F1
#
_cell.length_a   1.000
_cell.length_b   1.000
_cell.length_c   1.000
_cell.angle_alpha   90.00
_cell.angle_beta   90.00
_cell.angle_gamma   90.00
#
_symmetry.space_group_name_H-M   'P 1'
#
loop_
_entity.id
_entity.type
_entity.pdbx_description
1 polymer ?
#
loop_
_entity_poly.entity_id
_entity_poly.type
_entity_poly.pdbx_seq_one_letter_code
_entity_poly.pdbx_strand_id
1 'polypeptide(L)'
;MFPISVVKIIDDNLKYLVDKIEAENPDLSVLTARQFRYYVTQNSLELTIKEPRKFNILEEFIIRAGMEFNPPPTANDLASILGLDSVFVKSTIANLQSLQTLADTSQITVTTEGSLFYKQGSVPKPPYSVLIYAITDNLAGKITFQHQSLEDVIIKQPYLTEFVNIEAKISPISSLQLIDIQEIVQTSNLPLHIPTEGKFVTDFKIKGTTQTIERNISLFVIFDGNKDKLNIEIRRGQEILEGATKKIQNLYNEKHICLEELCQLSVKPAPL
;
A
#
# COMPACT_ATOMS: atom_id res chain seq x y z
N MET A 1 39.23 7.81 -16.99
CA MET A 1 39.42 9.14 -17.62
C MET A 1 38.29 9.35 -18.63
N PHE A 2 37.20 10.02 -18.23
CA PHE A 2 36.10 10.35 -19.14
C PHE A 2 36.52 11.55 -20.02
N PRO A 3 36.31 11.50 -21.34
CA PRO A 3 36.71 12.58 -22.23
C PRO A 3 35.90 13.85 -21.96
N ILE A 4 36.57 15.00 -22.02
CA ILE A 4 36.11 16.36 -21.64
C ILE A 4 35.04 16.93 -22.60
N SER A 5 34.33 16.10 -23.36
CA SER A 5 33.22 16.52 -24.21
C SER A 5 32.26 15.36 -24.44
N VAL A 6 31.61 14.88 -23.38
CA VAL A 6 30.44 14.02 -23.52
C VAL A 6 29.25 14.94 -23.78
N VAL A 7 28.63 14.81 -24.96
CA VAL A 7 27.34 15.46 -25.22
C VAL A 7 26.33 14.88 -24.24
N LYS A 8 25.87 15.69 -23.28
CA LYS A 8 24.83 15.27 -22.33
C LYS A 8 23.55 14.97 -23.11
N ILE A 9 23.01 13.76 -22.93
CA ILE A 9 21.72 13.36 -23.50
C ILE A 9 20.68 13.49 -22.40
N ILE A 10 19.93 14.58 -22.41
CA ILE A 10 18.94 14.92 -21.38
C ILE A 10 17.60 15.17 -22.06
N ASP A 11 16.60 14.33 -21.76
CA ASP A 11 15.24 14.54 -22.19
C ASP A 11 14.71 15.89 -21.67
N ASP A 12 14.00 16.63 -22.51
CA ASP A 12 13.59 18.02 -22.22
C ASP A 12 12.83 18.18 -20.90
N ASN A 13 12.02 17.18 -20.54
CA ASN A 13 11.22 17.18 -19.31
C ASN A 13 12.00 16.81 -18.04
N LEU A 14 13.28 16.45 -18.15
CA LEU A 14 14.15 16.16 -17.01
C LEU A 14 15.17 17.28 -16.74
N LYS A 15 15.30 18.27 -17.63
CA LYS A 15 16.25 19.39 -17.49
C LYS A 15 16.20 20.07 -16.13
N TYR A 16 14.98 20.41 -15.66
CA TYR A 16 14.80 21.02 -14.34
C TYR A 16 15.36 20.17 -13.19
N LEU A 17 15.19 18.84 -13.25
CA LEU A 17 15.71 17.94 -12.22
C LEU A 17 17.24 17.83 -12.31
N VAL A 18 17.79 17.81 -13.52
CA VAL A 18 19.25 17.83 -13.73
C VAL A 18 19.86 19.09 -13.13
N ASP A 19 19.32 20.27 -13.50
CA ASP A 19 19.80 21.56 -12.98
C ASP A 19 19.75 21.60 -11.46
N LYS A 20 18.68 21.06 -10.86
CA LYS A 20 18.54 20.96 -9.41
C LYS A 20 19.60 20.06 -8.77
N ILE A 21 19.86 18.87 -9.32
CA ILE A 21 20.86 17.92 -8.81
C ILE A 21 22.26 18.55 -8.81
N GLU A 22 22.65 19.17 -9.93
CA GLU A 22 23.98 19.77 -10.11
C GLU A 22 24.14 21.06 -9.28
N ALA A 23 23.08 21.84 -9.09
CA ALA A 23 23.10 23.02 -8.22
C ALA A 23 23.19 22.67 -6.74
N GLU A 24 22.51 21.61 -6.30
CA GLU A 24 22.54 21.16 -4.90
C GLU A 24 23.84 20.40 -4.56
N ASN A 25 24.49 19.78 -5.55
CA ASN A 25 25.70 19.00 -5.37
C ASN A 25 26.73 19.34 -6.48
N PRO A 26 27.61 20.34 -6.26
CA PRO A 26 28.54 20.81 -7.28
C PRO A 26 29.53 19.75 -7.80
N ASP A 27 29.77 18.69 -7.01
CA ASP A 27 30.68 17.60 -7.37
C ASP A 27 30.00 16.51 -8.22
N LEU A 28 28.68 16.63 -8.46
CA LEU A 28 27.93 15.71 -9.31
C LEU A 28 27.72 16.32 -10.70
N SER A 29 27.92 15.50 -11.73
CA SER A 29 27.61 15.85 -13.11
C SER A 29 26.70 14.80 -13.73
N VAL A 30 25.51 15.21 -14.14
CA VAL A 30 24.57 14.34 -14.84
C VAL A 30 25.01 14.23 -16.30
N LEU A 31 25.42 13.03 -16.70
CA LEU A 31 25.86 12.74 -18.06
C LEU A 31 24.70 12.38 -18.98
N THR A 32 23.67 11.73 -18.44
CA THR A 32 22.46 11.34 -19.19
C THR A 32 21.26 11.36 -18.26
N ALA A 33 20.11 11.80 -18.78
CA ALA A 33 18.82 11.69 -18.12
C ALA A 33 17.75 11.37 -19.16
N ARG A 34 17.13 10.18 -19.07
CA ARG A 34 16.13 9.71 -20.05
C ARG A 34 14.92 9.11 -19.37
N GLN A 35 13.76 9.24 -20.01
CA GLN A 35 12.54 8.58 -19.59
C GLN A 35 12.33 7.26 -20.31
N PHE A 36 11.86 6.28 -19.54
CA PHE A 36 11.46 4.98 -20.04
C PHE A 36 10.09 4.62 -19.50
N ARG A 37 9.42 3.72 -20.22
CA ARG A 37 8.26 3.02 -19.69
C ARG A 37 8.60 1.59 -19.33
N TYR A 38 7.90 1.07 -18.33
CA TYR A 38 7.97 -0.32 -17.92
C TYR A 38 6.59 -0.79 -17.46
N TYR A 39 6.44 -2.10 -17.31
CA TYR A 39 5.18 -2.70 -16.87
C TYR A 39 5.19 -2.99 -15.37
N VAL A 40 4.08 -2.66 -14.73
CA VAL A 40 3.69 -3.20 -13.42
C VAL A 40 2.44 -4.06 -13.59
N THR A 41 2.20 -4.98 -12.67
CA THR A 41 0.95 -5.73 -12.65
C THR A 41 0.06 -5.29 -11.49
N GLN A 42 -1.23 -5.21 -11.74
CA GLN A 42 -2.24 -4.87 -10.75
C GLN A 42 -3.24 -6.01 -10.59
N ASN A 43 -3.53 -6.35 -9.33
CA ASN A 43 -4.60 -7.28 -8.96
C ASN A 43 -5.60 -6.57 -8.05
N SER A 44 -6.87 -6.88 -8.20
CA SER A 44 -7.89 -6.47 -7.23
C SER A 44 -7.95 -7.48 -6.09
N LEU A 45 -7.85 -7.02 -4.84
CA LEU A 45 -7.88 -7.84 -3.64
C LEU A 45 -9.06 -7.43 -2.76
N GLU A 46 -9.89 -8.39 -2.41
CA GLU A 46 -10.93 -8.26 -1.39
C GLU A 46 -10.36 -8.77 -0.06
N LEU A 47 -10.19 -7.87 0.91
CA LEU A 47 -9.76 -8.21 2.28
C LEU A 47 -10.97 -8.38 3.18
N THR A 48 -10.96 -9.39 4.05
CA THR A 48 -11.94 -9.51 5.14
C THR A 48 -11.35 -8.92 6.40
N ILE A 49 -12.05 -7.93 6.97
CA ILE A 49 -11.63 -7.19 8.16
C ILE A 49 -12.52 -7.56 9.34
N LYS A 50 -11.90 -7.85 10.48
CA LYS A 50 -12.54 -8.01 11.78
C LYS A 50 -12.01 -6.93 12.72
N GLU A 51 -12.90 -6.13 13.28
CA GLU A 51 -12.53 -5.09 14.25
C GLU A 51 -13.65 -4.91 15.29
N PRO A 52 -13.34 -4.44 16.51
CA PRO A 52 -14.36 -4.00 17.43
C PRO A 52 -14.99 -2.68 16.97
N ARG A 53 -16.22 -2.41 17.38
CA ARG A 53 -16.84 -1.08 17.24
C ARG A 53 -17.24 -0.54 18.61
N LYS A 54 -17.38 0.78 18.73
CA LYS A 54 -17.98 1.38 19.93
C LYS A 54 -19.44 0.96 20.06
N PHE A 55 -19.92 0.91 21.31
CA PHE A 55 -21.36 0.86 21.56
C PHE A 55 -22.03 2.06 20.93
N ASN A 56 -23.24 1.86 20.40
CA ASN A 56 -24.14 2.98 20.21
C ASN A 56 -24.78 3.37 21.56
N ILE A 57 -25.36 4.56 21.63
CA ILE A 57 -25.94 5.10 22.88
C ILE A 57 -26.99 4.16 23.47
N LEU A 58 -27.82 3.55 22.64
CA LEU A 58 -28.88 2.65 23.11
C LEU A 58 -28.31 1.34 23.66
N GLU A 59 -27.32 0.75 22.99
CA GLU A 59 -26.65 -0.47 23.44
C GLU A 59 -25.93 -0.26 24.76
N GLU A 60 -25.20 0.85 24.89
CA GLU A 60 -24.54 1.25 26.13
C GLU A 60 -25.56 1.40 27.26
N PHE A 61 -26.68 2.07 26.99
CA PHE A 61 -27.75 2.23 27.98
C PHE A 61 -28.39 0.91 28.38
N ILE A 62 -28.68 0.02 27.42
CA ILE A 62 -29.25 -1.31 27.69
C ILE A 62 -28.32 -2.12 28.59
N ILE A 63 -27.03 -2.16 28.28
CA ILE A 63 -26.05 -2.91 29.06
C ILE A 63 -25.89 -2.31 30.45
N ARG A 64 -25.77 -0.99 30.54
CA ARG A 64 -25.70 -0.26 31.80
C ARG A 64 -26.93 -0.51 32.66
N ALA A 65 -28.12 -0.52 32.06
CA ALA A 65 -29.35 -0.84 32.77
C ALA A 65 -29.36 -2.27 33.33
N GLY A 66 -28.88 -3.24 32.55
CA GLY A 66 -28.70 -4.61 33.03
C GLY A 66 -27.68 -4.77 34.17
N MET A 67 -26.75 -3.83 34.32
CA MET A 67 -25.75 -3.81 35.40
C MET A 67 -26.18 -3.01 36.63
N GLU A 68 -26.94 -1.92 36.45
CA GLU A 68 -27.23 -0.94 37.51
C GLU A 68 -28.60 -1.13 38.17
N PHE A 69 -29.61 -1.65 37.45
CA PHE A 69 -30.93 -1.88 38.03
C PHE A 69 -31.00 -3.22 38.76
N ASN A 70 -31.71 -3.23 39.89
CA ASN A 70 -31.99 -4.44 40.65
C ASN A 70 -33.48 -4.47 41.07
N PRO A 71 -34.31 -5.37 40.50
CA PRO A 71 -33.96 -6.41 39.52
C PRO A 71 -33.65 -5.83 38.13
N PRO A 72 -32.91 -6.57 37.27
CA PRO A 72 -32.64 -6.13 35.91
C PRO A 72 -33.94 -5.94 35.11
N PRO A 73 -34.07 -4.87 34.31
CA PRO A 73 -35.30 -4.56 33.59
C PRO A 73 -35.51 -5.51 32.41
N THR A 74 -36.75 -5.57 31.93
CA THR A 74 -37.08 -6.19 30.64
C THR A 74 -37.02 -5.18 29.50
N ALA A 75 -37.09 -5.67 28.25
CA ALA A 75 -37.16 -4.81 27.08
C ALA A 75 -38.34 -3.83 27.09
N ASN A 76 -39.49 -4.25 27.63
CA ASN A 76 -40.69 -3.40 27.71
C ASN A 76 -40.53 -2.31 28.78
N ASP A 77 -39.89 -2.63 29.91
CA ASP A 77 -39.61 -1.65 30.96
C ASP A 77 -38.71 -0.53 30.44
N LEU A 78 -37.62 -0.90 29.75
CA LEU A 78 -36.72 0.07 29.13
C LEU A 78 -37.39 0.90 28.04
N ALA A 79 -38.20 0.28 27.18
CA ALA A 79 -38.94 1.01 26.16
C ALA A 79 -39.88 2.06 26.77
N SER A 80 -40.57 1.69 27.86
CA SER A 80 -41.46 2.61 28.59
C SER A 80 -40.68 3.75 29.26
N ILE A 81 -39.53 3.47 29.87
CA ILE A 81 -38.70 4.49 30.54
C ILE A 81 -38.13 5.49 29.53
N LEU A 82 -37.71 5.00 28.37
CA LEU A 82 -37.07 5.82 27.33
C LEU A 82 -38.07 6.49 26.37
N GLY A 83 -39.37 6.16 26.46
CA GLY A 83 -40.38 6.63 25.51
C GLY A 83 -40.12 6.14 24.08
N LEU A 84 -39.52 4.96 23.93
CA LEU A 84 -39.17 4.35 22.64
C LEU A 84 -40.13 3.22 22.26
N ASP A 85 -40.21 2.91 20.97
CA ASP A 85 -40.93 1.72 20.51
C ASP A 85 -40.26 0.45 21.06
N SER A 86 -41.06 -0.43 21.69
CA SER A 86 -40.59 -1.70 22.24
C SER A 86 -39.97 -2.62 21.19
N VAL A 87 -40.39 -2.53 19.92
CA VAL A 87 -39.80 -3.30 18.81
C VAL A 87 -38.33 -2.93 18.62
N PHE A 88 -38.01 -1.63 18.70
CA PHE A 88 -36.65 -1.14 18.53
C PHE A 88 -35.73 -1.61 19.66
N VAL A 89 -36.17 -1.49 20.91
CA VAL A 89 -35.42 -1.95 22.09
C VAL A 89 -35.20 -3.47 22.03
N LYS A 90 -36.24 -4.25 21.71
CA LYS A 90 -36.14 -5.72 21.54
C LYS A 90 -35.14 -6.11 20.46
N SER A 91 -35.15 -5.43 19.32
CA SER A 91 -34.21 -5.72 18.23
C SER A 91 -32.75 -5.47 18.63
N THR A 92 -32.50 -4.43 19.43
CA THR A 92 -31.14 -4.13 19.91
C THR A 92 -30.68 -5.14 20.95
N ILE A 93 -31.56 -5.56 21.87
CA ILE A 93 -31.28 -6.64 22.83
C ILE A 93 -30.96 -7.94 22.10
N ALA A 94 -31.77 -8.33 21.10
CA ALA A 94 -31.54 -9.53 20.32
C ALA A 94 -30.18 -9.51 19.61
N ASN A 95 -29.78 -8.36 19.05
CA ASN A 95 -28.44 -8.20 18.47
C ASN A 95 -27.34 -8.39 19.52
N LEU A 96 -27.45 -7.76 20.69
CA LEU A 96 -26.48 -7.90 21.77
C LEU A 96 -26.41 -9.34 22.32
N GLN A 97 -27.53 -10.07 22.34
CA GLN A 97 -27.57 -11.50 22.67
C GLN A 97 -26.87 -12.35 21.61
N SER A 98 -27.08 -12.07 20.31
CA SER A 98 -26.37 -12.77 19.23
C SER A 98 -24.86 -12.56 19.26
N LEU A 99 -24.42 -11.41 19.80
CA LEU A 99 -23.02 -11.07 20.04
C LEU A 99 -22.51 -11.57 21.41
N GLN A 100 -23.33 -12.36 22.14
CA GLN A 100 -23.03 -12.90 23.47
C GLN A 100 -22.66 -11.83 24.52
N THR A 101 -23.09 -10.59 24.30
CA THR A 101 -22.91 -9.47 25.24
C THR A 101 -23.99 -9.49 26.34
N LEU A 102 -25.18 -10.00 26.00
CA LEU A 102 -26.27 -10.26 26.95
C LEU A 102 -26.64 -11.74 26.94
N ALA A 103 -27.16 -12.25 28.05
CA ALA A 103 -27.72 -13.59 28.13
C ALA A 103 -29.06 -13.68 27.37
N ASP A 104 -29.37 -14.86 26.83
CA ASP A 104 -30.64 -15.14 26.13
C ASP A 104 -31.79 -15.34 27.13
N THR A 105 -32.13 -14.26 27.84
CA THR A 105 -33.18 -14.22 28.86
C THR A 105 -34.06 -12.98 28.66
N SER A 106 -35.29 -13.02 29.19
CA SER A 106 -36.24 -11.89 29.11
C SER A 106 -35.80 -10.68 29.93
N GLN A 107 -35.11 -10.90 31.05
CA GLN A 107 -34.42 -9.86 31.81
C GLN A 107 -33.08 -9.57 31.17
N ILE A 108 -32.70 -8.30 31.13
CA ILE A 108 -31.45 -7.83 30.54
C ILE A 108 -30.31 -8.18 31.49
N THR A 109 -29.69 -9.34 31.26
CA THR A 109 -28.58 -9.85 32.06
C THR A 109 -27.29 -9.78 31.25
N VAL A 110 -26.30 -9.03 31.74
CA VAL A 110 -25.00 -8.90 31.07
C VAL A 110 -24.14 -10.12 31.34
N THR A 111 -23.50 -10.67 30.29
CA THR A 111 -22.58 -11.81 30.43
C THR A 111 -21.22 -11.37 30.98
N THR A 112 -20.37 -12.35 31.31
CA THR A 112 -18.96 -12.07 31.66
C THR A 112 -18.23 -11.41 30.49
N GLU A 113 -18.40 -11.92 29.27
CA GLU A 113 -17.84 -11.31 28.07
C GLU A 113 -18.39 -9.90 27.83
N GLY A 114 -19.72 -9.72 27.96
CA GLY A 114 -20.36 -8.42 27.79
C GLY A 114 -19.87 -7.37 28.77
N SER A 115 -19.59 -7.76 30.01
CA SER A 115 -19.00 -6.88 31.02
C SER A 115 -17.56 -6.47 30.67
N LEU A 116 -16.77 -7.36 30.06
CA LEU A 116 -15.42 -7.05 29.58
C LEU A 116 -15.47 -6.08 28.39
N PHE A 117 -16.36 -6.34 27.44
CA PHE A 117 -16.62 -5.48 26.29
C PHE A 117 -17.09 -4.08 26.70
N TYR A 118 -18.01 -4.00 27.67
CA TYR A 118 -18.47 -2.74 28.26
C TYR A 118 -17.33 -1.94 28.89
N LYS A 119 -16.47 -2.58 29.70
CA LYS A 119 -15.29 -1.93 30.29
C LYS A 119 -14.30 -1.41 29.24
N GLN A 120 -14.22 -2.08 28.09
CA GLN A 120 -13.39 -1.68 26.96
C GLN A 120 -14.08 -0.65 26.04
N GLY A 121 -15.35 -0.32 26.29
CA GLY A 121 -16.14 0.59 25.47
C GLY A 121 -16.40 0.09 24.05
N SER A 122 -16.42 -1.23 23.82
CA SER A 122 -16.54 -1.81 22.48
C SER A 122 -17.34 -3.10 22.42
N VAL A 123 -17.88 -3.45 21.24
CA VAL A 123 -18.51 -4.73 20.90
C VAL A 123 -17.91 -5.34 19.64
N PRO A 124 -17.98 -6.66 19.48
CA PRO A 124 -17.63 -7.31 18.23
C PRO A 124 -18.47 -6.76 17.06
N LYS A 125 -17.81 -6.33 15.98
CA LYS A 125 -18.46 -6.05 14.69
C LYS A 125 -18.43 -7.33 13.85
N PRO A 126 -19.51 -7.67 13.13
CA PRO A 126 -19.42 -8.70 12.10
C PRO A 126 -18.29 -8.36 11.11
N PRO A 127 -17.52 -9.36 10.64
CA PRO A 127 -16.49 -9.12 9.63
C PRO A 127 -17.08 -8.46 8.38
N TYR A 128 -16.31 -7.57 7.76
CA TYR A 128 -16.72 -6.87 6.54
C TYR A 128 -15.60 -6.90 5.51
N SER A 129 -15.97 -6.77 4.24
CA SER A 129 -15.02 -6.82 3.12
C SER A 129 -14.62 -5.42 2.64
N VAL A 130 -13.35 -5.27 2.27
CA VAL A 130 -12.78 -4.05 1.69
C VAL A 130 -12.05 -4.40 0.41
N LEU A 131 -12.34 -3.70 -0.69
CA LEU A 131 -11.62 -3.83 -1.95
C LEU A 131 -10.39 -2.90 -1.95
N ILE A 132 -9.24 -3.45 -2.32
CA ILE A 132 -7.99 -2.74 -2.53
C ILE A 132 -7.32 -3.24 -3.81
N TYR A 133 -6.24 -2.58 -4.21
CA TYR A 133 -5.42 -2.94 -5.36
C TYR A 133 -4.01 -3.26 -4.90
N ALA A 134 -3.51 -4.39 -5.37
CA ALA A 134 -2.14 -4.81 -5.14
C ALA A 134 -1.31 -4.59 -6.40
N ILE A 135 -0.24 -3.81 -6.26
CA ILE A 135 0.66 -3.43 -7.34
C ILE A 135 1.97 -4.19 -7.17
N THR A 136 2.30 -5.04 -8.13
CA THR A 136 3.57 -5.74 -8.18
C THR A 136 4.52 -5.01 -9.12
N ASP A 137 5.61 -4.49 -8.55
CA ASP A 137 6.64 -3.75 -9.26
C ASP A 137 7.95 -4.56 -9.29
N ASN A 138 8.18 -5.31 -10.37
CA ASN A 138 9.37 -6.16 -10.52
C ASN A 138 10.66 -5.36 -10.71
N LEU A 139 10.57 -4.08 -11.09
CA LEU A 139 11.73 -3.21 -11.18
C LEU A 139 12.17 -2.79 -9.79
N ALA A 140 11.23 -2.35 -8.95
CA ALA A 140 11.50 -1.98 -7.55
C ALA A 140 11.65 -3.20 -6.61
N GLY A 141 11.21 -4.39 -7.03
CA GLY A 141 11.27 -5.60 -6.22
C GLY A 141 10.28 -5.63 -5.05
N LYS A 142 9.16 -4.90 -5.14
CA LYS A 142 8.17 -4.80 -4.05
C LYS A 142 6.73 -4.96 -4.53
N ILE A 143 5.87 -5.41 -3.62
CA ILE A 143 4.41 -5.34 -3.74
C ILE A 143 3.91 -4.25 -2.80
N THR A 144 3.03 -3.39 -3.29
CA THR A 144 2.40 -2.33 -2.49
C THR A 144 0.89 -2.37 -2.65
N PHE A 145 0.16 -2.05 -1.58
CA PHE A 145 -1.30 -1.99 -1.61
C PHE A 145 -1.80 -0.55 -1.58
N GLN A 146 -2.90 -0.29 -2.29
CA GLN A 146 -3.52 1.03 -2.35
C GLN A 146 -5.04 0.91 -2.56
N HIS A 147 -5.79 1.94 -2.15
CA HIS A 147 -7.25 1.95 -2.28
C HIS A 147 -7.73 2.21 -3.72
N GLN A 148 -6.96 2.97 -4.49
CA GLN A 148 -7.34 3.37 -5.84
C GLN A 148 -6.63 2.51 -6.88
N SER A 149 -7.34 2.19 -7.96
CA SER A 149 -6.73 1.56 -9.13
C SER A 149 -5.70 2.49 -9.73
N LEU A 150 -4.63 1.91 -10.22
CA LEU A 150 -3.76 2.55 -11.19
C LEU A 150 -4.56 2.87 -12.47
N GLU A 151 -4.38 4.08 -12.98
CA GLU A 151 -4.88 4.46 -14.30
C GLU A 151 -4.02 3.85 -15.40
N ASP A 152 -4.67 3.38 -16.46
CA ASP A 152 -4.01 2.94 -17.68
C ASP A 152 -3.86 4.15 -18.61
N VAL A 153 -2.62 4.62 -18.74
CA VAL A 153 -2.28 5.84 -19.49
C VAL A 153 -1.36 5.44 -20.63
N ILE A 154 -1.60 6.00 -21.82
CA ILE A 154 -0.74 5.78 -22.97
C ILE A 154 0.56 6.57 -22.77
N ILE A 155 1.67 5.84 -22.69
CA ILE A 155 3.00 6.38 -22.48
C ILE A 155 3.82 6.21 -23.76
N LYS A 156 4.40 7.31 -24.30
CA LYS A 156 5.09 7.33 -25.62
C LYS A 156 6.61 7.16 -25.54
N GLN A 157 7.11 6.69 -24.40
CA GLN A 157 8.53 6.49 -24.11
C GLN A 157 9.00 5.09 -24.60
N PRO A 158 10.31 4.88 -24.83
CA PRO A 158 10.84 3.55 -25.13
C PRO A 158 10.67 2.60 -23.92
N TYR A 159 10.53 1.31 -24.16
CA TYR A 159 10.45 0.34 -23.06
C TYR A 159 11.83 0.11 -22.45
N LEU A 160 11.93 0.15 -21.12
CA LEU A 160 13.18 -0.20 -20.43
C LEU A 160 13.62 -1.63 -20.75
N THR A 161 12.67 -2.54 -20.98
CA THR A 161 12.93 -3.95 -21.28
C THR A 161 13.62 -4.19 -22.62
N GLU A 162 13.65 -3.20 -23.51
CA GLU A 162 14.46 -3.26 -24.74
C GLU A 162 15.96 -3.19 -24.44
N PHE A 163 16.34 -2.66 -23.27
CA PHE A 163 17.73 -2.45 -22.87
C PHE A 163 18.13 -3.27 -21.64
N VAL A 164 17.16 -3.65 -20.81
CA VAL A 164 17.42 -4.31 -19.53
C VAL A 164 16.47 -5.49 -19.32
N ASN A 165 17.04 -6.66 -19.05
CA ASN A 165 16.25 -7.82 -18.72
C ASN A 165 15.84 -7.82 -17.23
N ILE A 166 14.55 -7.66 -16.95
CA ILE A 166 13.98 -7.60 -15.60
C ILE A 166 13.45 -9.00 -15.22
N GLU A 167 14.32 -10.00 -15.13
CA GLU A 167 13.91 -11.41 -14.97
C GLU A 167 13.35 -11.77 -13.58
N ALA A 168 13.80 -11.08 -12.53
CA ALA A 168 13.37 -11.39 -11.16
C ALA A 168 11.90 -11.01 -10.95
N LYS A 169 11.01 -12.00 -11.13
CA LYS A 169 9.59 -11.91 -10.82
C LYS A 169 9.41 -12.09 -9.33
N ILE A 170 8.82 -11.10 -8.68
CA ILE A 170 8.32 -11.25 -7.32
C ILE A 170 7.27 -12.38 -7.36
N SER A 171 7.19 -13.17 -6.29
CA SER A 171 6.19 -14.22 -6.16
C SER A 171 4.79 -13.64 -6.42
N PRO A 172 3.94 -14.32 -7.22
CA PRO A 172 2.61 -13.81 -7.54
C PRO A 172 1.78 -13.70 -6.26
N ILE A 173 0.86 -12.75 -6.22
CA ILE A 173 0.02 -12.50 -5.02
C ILE A 173 -0.79 -13.74 -4.62
N SER A 174 -1.13 -14.61 -5.58
CA SER A 174 -1.81 -15.90 -5.34
C SER A 174 -0.99 -16.91 -4.54
N SER A 175 0.32 -16.69 -4.40
CA SER A 175 1.22 -17.55 -3.62
C SER A 175 1.48 -17.04 -2.20
N LEU A 176 1.05 -15.81 -1.88
CA LEU A 176 1.26 -15.20 -0.59
C LEU A 176 0.35 -15.83 0.47
N GLN A 177 0.83 -15.87 1.71
CA GLN A 177 0.07 -16.28 2.87
C GLN A 177 -0.59 -15.06 3.53
N LEU A 178 -1.58 -15.29 4.40
CA LEU A 178 -2.27 -14.22 5.12
C LEU A 178 -1.31 -13.31 5.90
N ILE A 179 -0.24 -13.88 6.47
CA ILE A 179 0.78 -13.12 7.21
C ILE A 179 1.53 -12.14 6.30
N ASP A 180 1.85 -12.55 5.08
CA ASP A 180 2.51 -11.67 4.09
C ASP A 180 1.57 -10.52 3.70
N ILE A 181 0.28 -10.83 3.50
CA ILE A 181 -0.74 -9.81 3.20
C ILE A 181 -0.88 -8.81 4.34
N GLN A 182 -0.88 -9.27 5.60
CA GLN A 182 -0.93 -8.42 6.79
C GLN A 182 0.28 -7.49 6.89
N GLU A 183 1.49 -7.99 6.64
CA GLU A 183 2.72 -7.21 6.63
C GLU A 183 2.72 -6.16 5.50
N ILE A 184 2.28 -6.55 4.29
CA ILE A 184 2.19 -5.62 3.15
C ILE A 184 1.16 -4.52 3.42
N VAL A 185 0.01 -4.84 4.03
CA VAL A 185 -1.01 -3.84 4.43
C VAL A 185 -0.39 -2.79 5.36
N GLN A 186 0.38 -3.23 6.36
CA GLN A 186 1.02 -2.34 7.33
C GLN A 186 2.11 -1.47 6.69
N THR A 187 3.00 -2.08 5.92
CA THR A 187 4.10 -1.35 5.23
C THR A 187 3.58 -0.41 4.14
N SER A 188 2.39 -0.67 3.59
CA SER A 188 1.70 0.22 2.64
C SER A 188 0.92 1.35 3.32
N ASN A 189 1.02 1.50 4.66
CA ASN A 189 0.31 2.51 5.45
C ASN A 189 -1.22 2.51 5.25
N LEU A 190 -1.81 1.32 5.01
CA LEU A 190 -3.26 1.18 4.93
C LEU A 190 -3.83 0.91 6.32
N PRO A 191 -4.84 1.68 6.80
CA PRO A 191 -5.43 1.52 8.13
C PRO A 191 -6.42 0.34 8.20
N LEU A 192 -6.02 -0.81 7.65
CA LEU A 192 -6.83 -2.03 7.52
C LEU A 192 -6.37 -3.15 8.45
N HIS A 193 -5.13 -3.11 8.93
CA HIS A 193 -4.58 -4.08 9.88
C HIS A 193 -3.83 -3.37 11.02
N ILE A 194 -4.51 -3.17 12.15
CA ILE A 194 -3.99 -2.49 13.34
C ILE A 194 -4.24 -3.40 14.55
N PRO A 195 -3.37 -4.41 14.78
CA PRO A 195 -3.52 -5.36 15.89
C PRO A 195 -3.67 -4.71 17.27
N THR A 196 -2.99 -3.58 17.50
CA THR A 196 -3.05 -2.81 18.75
C THR A 196 -4.44 -2.22 19.03
N GLU A 197 -5.25 -2.01 17.99
CA GLU A 197 -6.63 -1.52 18.09
C GLU A 197 -7.66 -2.66 17.93
N GLY A 198 -7.20 -3.91 17.87
CA GLY A 198 -8.08 -5.06 17.65
C GLY A 198 -8.61 -5.19 16.21
N LYS A 199 -8.03 -4.45 15.25
CA LYS A 199 -8.40 -4.48 13.83
C LYS A 199 -7.50 -5.44 13.05
N PHE A 200 -8.09 -6.49 12.50
CA PHE A 200 -7.36 -7.57 11.83
C PHE A 200 -7.87 -7.79 10.40
N VAL A 201 -6.93 -7.97 9.47
CA VAL A 201 -7.22 -8.65 8.20
C VAL A 201 -7.22 -10.14 8.51
N THR A 202 -8.33 -10.82 8.28
CA THR A 202 -8.50 -12.24 8.67
C THR A 202 -8.57 -13.18 7.48
N ASP A 203 -8.82 -12.66 6.27
CA ASP A 203 -8.85 -13.43 5.03
C ASP A 203 -8.63 -12.48 3.84
N PHE A 204 -8.26 -13.02 2.68
CA PHE A 204 -8.12 -12.26 1.44
C PHE A 204 -8.48 -13.10 0.21
N LYS A 205 -9.03 -12.44 -0.81
CA LYS A 205 -9.40 -13.07 -2.08
C LYS A 205 -8.98 -12.19 -3.25
N ILE A 206 -8.35 -12.80 -4.26
CA ILE A 206 -8.05 -12.13 -5.52
C ILE A 206 -9.34 -12.10 -6.35
N LYS A 207 -9.67 -10.93 -6.92
CA LYS A 207 -10.86 -10.70 -7.74
C LYS A 207 -10.44 -10.28 -9.15
N GLY A 208 -11.22 -10.74 -10.12
CA GLY A 208 -11.01 -10.40 -11.53
C GLY A 208 -9.71 -10.95 -12.11
N THR A 209 -9.26 -10.35 -13.19
CA THR A 209 -8.02 -10.72 -13.90
C THR A 209 -6.89 -9.76 -13.55
N THR A 210 -5.67 -10.27 -13.54
CA THR A 210 -4.46 -9.43 -13.46
C THR A 210 -4.41 -8.46 -14.64
N GLN A 211 -4.18 -7.19 -14.33
CA GLN A 211 -3.97 -6.14 -15.31
C GLN A 211 -2.48 -5.83 -15.43
N THR A 212 -2.01 -5.59 -16.64
CA THR A 212 -0.65 -5.10 -16.90
C THR A 212 -0.76 -3.63 -17.26
N ILE A 213 -0.05 -2.77 -16.52
CA ILE A 213 -0.20 -1.31 -16.61
C ILE A 213 1.17 -0.68 -16.89
N GLU A 214 1.21 0.27 -17.83
CA GLU A 214 2.42 1.01 -18.15
C GLU A 214 2.71 2.10 -17.11
N ARG A 215 3.98 2.24 -16.75
CA ARG A 215 4.46 3.27 -15.82
C ARG A 215 5.72 3.95 -16.34
N ASN A 216 5.84 5.23 -16.04
CA ASN A 216 7.00 6.05 -16.37
C ASN A 216 8.04 5.99 -15.25
N ILE A 217 9.31 5.96 -15.66
CA ILE A 217 10.49 6.13 -14.83
C ILE A 217 11.49 7.01 -15.55
N SER A 218 12.37 7.62 -14.77
CA SER A 218 13.50 8.36 -15.28
C SER A 218 14.78 7.66 -14.86
N LEU A 219 15.72 7.50 -15.77
CA LEU A 219 17.05 6.96 -15.52
C LEU A 219 18.06 8.10 -15.66
N PHE A 220 18.90 8.26 -14.65
CA PHE A 220 19.98 9.23 -14.62
C PHE A 220 21.31 8.49 -14.53
N VAL A 221 22.28 8.92 -15.32
CA VAL A 221 23.69 8.52 -15.20
C VAL A 221 24.45 9.72 -14.67
N ILE A 222 24.98 9.58 -13.46
CA ILE A 222 25.60 10.67 -12.70
C ILE A 222 27.05 10.31 -12.41
N PHE A 223 27.96 11.20 -12.77
CA PHE A 223 29.36 11.12 -12.39
C PHE A 223 29.59 11.87 -11.07
N ASP A 224 30.15 11.18 -10.09
CA ASP A 224 30.59 11.73 -8.81
C ASP A 224 32.10 12.04 -8.90
N GLY A 225 32.45 13.33 -8.99
CA GLY A 225 33.82 13.79 -9.11
C GLY A 225 34.67 13.55 -7.86
N ASN A 226 34.06 13.46 -6.68
CA ASN A 226 34.78 13.18 -5.44
C ASN A 226 35.20 11.71 -5.35
N LYS A 227 34.37 10.80 -5.87
CA LYS A 227 34.62 9.35 -5.83
C LYS A 227 35.20 8.80 -7.13
N ASP A 228 35.34 9.63 -8.16
CA ASP A 228 35.69 9.24 -9.54
C ASP A 228 34.85 8.03 -10.01
N LYS A 229 33.53 8.10 -9.79
CA LYS A 229 32.62 6.96 -10.00
C LYS A 229 31.34 7.37 -10.71
N LEU A 230 30.88 6.50 -11.61
CA LEU A 230 29.54 6.56 -12.18
C LEU A 230 28.50 5.87 -11.28
N ASN A 231 27.40 6.57 -11.06
CA ASN A 231 26.21 6.07 -10.38
C ASN A 231 25.01 6.15 -11.33
N ILE A 232 24.14 5.16 -11.28
CA ILE A 232 22.88 5.13 -12.00
C ILE A 232 21.77 5.34 -10.98
N GLU A 233 20.84 6.24 -11.27
CA GLU A 233 19.67 6.44 -10.43
C GLU A 233 18.39 6.22 -11.24
N ILE A 234 17.48 5.41 -10.69
CA ILE A 234 16.13 5.28 -11.20
C ILE A 234 15.20 6.11 -10.33
N ARG A 235 14.43 6.99 -10.96
CA ARG A 235 13.57 7.94 -10.29
C ARG A 235 12.13 7.86 -10.77
N ARG A 236 11.19 8.15 -9.85
CA ARG A 236 9.80 8.45 -10.15
C ARG A 236 9.52 9.89 -9.71
N GLY A 237 9.50 10.82 -10.67
CA GLY A 237 9.53 12.24 -10.35
C GLY A 237 10.82 12.59 -9.60
N GLN A 238 10.70 13.09 -8.37
CA GLN A 238 11.84 13.42 -7.50
C GLN A 238 12.32 12.25 -6.65
N GLU A 239 11.48 11.23 -6.44
CA GLU A 239 11.78 10.08 -5.58
C GLU A 239 12.79 9.14 -6.25
N ILE A 240 13.86 8.78 -5.54
CA ILE A 240 14.80 7.73 -5.96
C ILE A 240 14.21 6.37 -5.57
N LEU A 241 14.10 5.48 -6.56
CA LEU A 241 13.62 4.12 -6.36
C LEU A 241 14.81 3.22 -6.00
N GLU A 242 15.22 3.19 -4.73
CA GLU A 242 16.42 2.50 -4.24
C GLU A 242 16.58 1.05 -4.75
N GLY A 243 15.50 0.25 -4.68
CA GLY A 243 15.51 -1.14 -5.15
C GLY A 243 15.80 -1.25 -6.66
N ALA A 244 15.20 -0.36 -7.45
CA ALA A 244 15.41 -0.28 -8.89
C ALA A 244 16.81 0.23 -9.22
N THR A 245 17.25 1.31 -8.57
CA THR A 245 18.59 1.88 -8.67
C THR A 245 19.66 0.81 -8.42
N LYS A 246 19.57 0.09 -7.29
CA LYS A 246 20.52 -0.98 -6.96
C LYS A 246 20.52 -2.11 -8.00
N LYS A 247 19.35 -2.50 -8.48
CA LYS A 247 19.21 -3.55 -9.51
C LYS A 247 19.88 -3.15 -10.82
N ILE A 248 19.60 -1.96 -11.34
CA ILE A 248 20.20 -1.46 -12.58
C ILE A 248 21.70 -1.24 -12.42
N GLN A 249 22.13 -0.69 -11.28
CA GLN A 249 23.56 -0.51 -10.98
C GLN A 249 24.31 -1.85 -10.96
N ASN A 250 23.73 -2.90 -10.36
CA ASN A 250 24.34 -4.23 -10.34
C ASN A 250 24.46 -4.80 -11.75
N LEU A 251 23.39 -4.73 -12.55
CA LEU A 251 23.41 -5.20 -13.94
C LEU A 251 24.45 -4.45 -14.78
N TYR A 252 24.65 -3.15 -14.55
CA TYR A 252 25.74 -2.40 -15.19
C TYR A 252 27.13 -2.89 -14.72
N ASN A 253 27.33 -3.04 -13.41
CA ASN A 253 28.61 -3.50 -12.86
C ASN A 253 28.98 -4.91 -13.35
N GLU A 254 27.97 -5.77 -13.55
CA GLU A 254 28.09 -7.13 -14.09
C GLU A 254 28.18 -7.18 -15.62
N LYS A 255 28.14 -6.01 -16.30
CA LYS A 255 28.19 -5.86 -17.76
C LYS A 255 27.02 -6.52 -18.51
N HIS A 256 25.88 -6.65 -17.84
CA HIS A 256 24.62 -7.06 -18.44
C HIS A 256 23.88 -5.90 -19.13
N ILE A 257 24.32 -4.65 -18.93
CA ILE A 257 23.78 -3.45 -19.57
C ILE A 257 24.93 -2.64 -20.19
N CYS A 258 24.72 -2.17 -21.42
CA CYS A 258 25.58 -1.23 -22.12
C CYS A 258 25.03 0.20 -21.93
N LEU A 259 25.77 1.08 -21.24
CA LEU A 259 25.32 2.46 -21.02
C LEU A 259 25.26 3.24 -22.33
N GLU A 260 26.13 2.94 -23.29
CA GLU A 260 26.14 3.58 -24.60
C GLU A 260 24.83 3.32 -25.36
N GLU A 261 24.33 2.09 -25.34
CA GLU A 261 23.05 1.73 -25.95
C GLU A 261 21.87 2.34 -25.19
N LEU A 262 21.88 2.23 -23.86
CA LEU A 262 20.82 2.71 -23.00
C LEU A 262 20.71 4.26 -23.01
N CYS A 263 21.83 4.94 -23.15
CA CYS A 263 21.92 6.39 -23.22
C CYS A 263 21.90 6.92 -24.66
N GLN A 264 21.95 6.07 -25.69
CA GLN A 264 22.17 6.46 -27.09
C GLN A 264 23.42 7.33 -27.28
N LEU A 265 24.47 7.09 -26.50
CA LEU A 265 25.72 7.83 -26.61
C LEU A 265 26.43 7.43 -27.91
N SER A 266 26.26 8.21 -28.97
CA SER A 266 27.05 8.04 -30.18
C SER A 266 28.50 8.44 -29.88
N VAL A 267 29.41 7.47 -29.89
CA VAL A 267 30.86 7.75 -29.89
C VAL A 267 31.19 8.42 -31.22
N LYS A 268 31.40 9.75 -31.24
CA LYS A 268 32.08 10.37 -32.37
C LYS A 268 33.55 9.92 -32.30
N PRO A 269 34.11 9.27 -33.34
CA PRO A 269 35.55 9.10 -33.40
C PRO A 269 36.21 10.48 -33.40
N ALA A 270 37.27 10.64 -32.62
CA ALA A 270 38.05 11.86 -32.60
C ALA A 270 38.54 12.19 -34.03
N PRO A 271 38.55 13.47 -34.45
CA PRO A 271 39.21 13.85 -35.69
C PRO A 271 40.70 13.47 -35.59
N LEU A 272 41.17 12.73 -36.60
CA LEU A 272 42.59 12.47 -36.84
C LEU A 272 43.35 13.77 -37.09
#